data_AF-A0A8D1ZBB8-F1
#
_entry.id   AF-A0A8D1ZBB8-F1
#
_cell.length_a   1.000
_cell.length_b   1.000
_cell.length_c   1.000
_cell.angle_alpha   90.00
_cell.angle_beta   90.00
_cell.angle_gamma   90.00
#
_symmetry.space_group_name_H-M   'P 1'
#
loop_
_entity.id
_entity.type
_entity.pdbx_description
1 polymer ?
#
loop_
_entity_poly.entity_id
_entity_poly.type
_entity_poly.pdbx_seq_one_letter_code
_entity_poly.pdbx_strand_id
1 'polypeptide(L)'
;IQKSVQNKIQSLNWEEMEKSLCLLEIDDPEFHVHVSGGSIKKMLYDEGCPKVFPMAALSKFVSEGDNILDALRLIEYLDVCLQIVKPSCDDPTASALQWKMPSSWRLLFGRGLTNVIFMQ
;
A
#
# COMPACT_ATOMS: atom_id res chain seq x y z
N ILE A 1 7.41 -21.49 5.29
CA ILE A 1 7.59 -20.03 5.12
C ILE A 1 8.95 -19.66 5.72
N GLN A 2 9.90 -19.18 4.91
CA GLN A 2 11.29 -18.94 5.35
C GLN A 2 11.33 -17.94 6.52
N LYS A 3 11.98 -18.33 7.64
CA LYS A 3 12.31 -17.45 8.78
C LYS A 3 12.91 -16.10 8.35
N SER A 4 13.59 -16.06 7.21
CA SER A 4 14.13 -14.83 6.62
C SER A 4 13.07 -13.79 6.29
N VAL A 5 11.89 -14.19 5.79
CA VAL A 5 10.81 -13.25 5.44
C VAL A 5 10.17 -12.71 6.72
N GLN A 6 9.87 -13.58 7.69
CA GLN A 6 9.33 -13.14 9.00
C GLN A 6 10.28 -12.18 9.73
N ASN A 7 11.58 -12.47 9.76
CA ASN A 7 12.57 -11.58 10.40
C ASN A 7 12.67 -10.23 9.67
N LYS A 8 12.59 -10.23 8.34
CA LYS A 8 12.63 -9.01 7.54
C LYS A 8 11.35 -8.17 7.74
N ILE A 9 10.19 -8.81 7.81
CA ILE A 9 8.90 -8.18 8.15
C ILE A 9 8.95 -7.60 9.57
N GLN A 10 9.47 -8.32 10.56
CA GLN A 10 9.62 -7.82 11.94
C GLN A 10 10.57 -6.62 12.06
N SER A 11 11.56 -6.52 11.15
CA SER A 11 12.48 -5.36 11.10
C SER A 11 11.89 -4.13 10.44
N LEU A 12 10.70 -4.24 9.83
CA LEU A 12 9.99 -3.08 9.30
C LEU A 12 9.47 -2.28 10.49
N ASN A 13 9.54 -0.95 10.44
CA ASN A 13 8.90 -0.10 11.45
C ASN A 13 7.38 0.01 11.15
N TRP A 14 6.74 -1.14 11.00
CA TRP A 14 5.30 -1.31 10.83
C TRP A 14 4.58 -1.13 12.16
N GLU A 15 3.43 -0.48 12.13
CA GLU A 15 2.48 -0.46 13.23
C GLU A 15 1.43 -1.55 12.98
N GLU A 16 1.16 -2.37 13.99
CA GLU A 16 0.18 -3.44 13.87
C GLU A 16 -1.22 -2.84 13.65
N MET A 17 -1.99 -3.37 12.70
CA MET A 17 -3.37 -2.92 12.48
C MET A 17 -4.23 -3.20 13.72
N GLU A 18 -5.26 -2.37 13.90
CA GLU A 18 -6.24 -2.54 14.97
C GLU A 18 -6.80 -3.98 14.97
N LYS A 19 -6.72 -4.60 16.14
CA LYS A 19 -7.37 -5.89 16.40
C LYS A 19 -8.76 -5.64 16.93
N SER A 20 -9.75 -6.25 16.32
CA SER A 20 -11.13 -6.16 16.77
C SER A 20 -11.65 -7.53 17.17
N LEU A 21 -12.60 -7.53 18.10
CA LEU A 21 -13.27 -8.75 18.54
C LEU A 21 -14.05 -9.34 17.36
N CYS A 22 -13.68 -10.54 16.93
CA CYS A 22 -14.45 -11.24 15.92
C CYS A 22 -15.64 -11.91 16.62
N LEU A 23 -16.79 -11.24 16.64
CA LEU A 23 -18.03 -11.72 17.29
C LEU A 23 -18.73 -12.87 16.52
N LEU A 24 -18.04 -13.52 15.59
CA LEU A 24 -18.62 -14.52 14.70
C LEU A 24 -18.49 -15.97 15.21
N GLU A 25 -17.65 -16.23 16.23
CA GLU A 25 -17.44 -17.58 16.74
C GLU A 25 -17.93 -17.70 18.20
N ILE A 26 -18.71 -18.77 18.45
CA ILE A 26 -19.39 -19.07 19.72
C ILE A 26 -18.41 -19.64 20.76
N ASP A 27 -17.15 -19.90 20.39
CA ASP A 27 -16.10 -20.34 21.29
C ASP A 27 -14.90 -19.39 21.21
N ASP A 28 -14.43 -18.96 22.40
CA ASP A 28 -13.27 -18.13 22.75
C ASP A 28 -12.97 -16.91 21.83
N PRO A 29 -13.22 -15.66 22.28
CA PRO A 29 -13.01 -14.49 21.44
C PRO A 29 -11.52 -14.26 21.10
N GLU A 30 -11.10 -14.70 19.93
CA GLU A 30 -9.75 -14.43 19.41
C GLU A 30 -9.71 -13.03 18.75
N PHE A 31 -8.73 -12.22 19.17
CA PHE A 31 -8.52 -10.88 18.62
C PHE A 31 -7.84 -11.01 17.25
N HIS A 32 -8.62 -10.81 16.17
CA HIS A 32 -8.11 -10.83 14.81
C HIS A 32 -7.84 -9.42 14.27
N VAL A 33 -6.83 -9.31 13.41
CA VAL A 33 -6.58 -8.08 12.64
C VAL A 33 -7.81 -7.80 11.78
N HIS A 34 -8.43 -6.63 11.98
CA HIS A 34 -9.65 -6.27 11.27
C HIS A 34 -9.33 -5.38 10.06
N VAL A 35 -9.50 -5.92 8.85
CA VAL A 35 -9.50 -5.11 7.63
C VAL A 35 -10.90 -4.53 7.43
N SER A 36 -11.07 -3.24 7.67
CA SER A 36 -12.38 -2.58 7.53
C SER A 36 -12.87 -2.49 6.09
N GLY A 37 -14.20 -2.48 5.91
CA GLY A 37 -14.89 -2.31 4.63
C GLY A 37 -15.19 -3.60 3.86
N GLY A 38 -15.72 -3.47 2.65
CA GLY A 38 -16.07 -4.59 1.75
C GLY A 38 -15.13 -4.74 0.56
N SER A 39 -13.86 -4.37 0.70
CA SER A 39 -12.92 -4.32 -0.41
C SER A 39 -12.36 -5.70 -0.76
N ILE A 40 -11.85 -5.86 -1.99
CA ILE A 40 -11.14 -7.08 -2.41
C ILE A 40 -9.92 -7.38 -1.50
N LYS A 41 -9.30 -6.35 -0.89
CA LYS A 41 -8.21 -6.52 0.08
C LYS A 41 -8.68 -7.35 1.29
N LYS A 42 -9.87 -7.05 1.81
CA LYS A 42 -10.46 -7.78 2.93
C LYS A 42 -10.73 -9.23 2.53
N MET A 43 -11.41 -9.44 1.40
CA MET A 43 -11.71 -10.79 0.91
C MET A 43 -10.43 -11.62 0.74
N LEU A 44 -9.36 -11.04 0.15
CA LEU A 44 -8.08 -11.74 0.01
C LEU A 44 -7.39 -12.02 1.35
N TYR A 45 -7.57 -11.15 2.35
CA TYR A 45 -6.97 -11.33 3.66
C TYR A 45 -7.72 -12.37 4.52
N ASP A 46 -9.05 -12.35 4.46
CA ASP A 46 -9.92 -13.24 5.24
C ASP A 46 -9.93 -14.67 4.63
N GLU A 47 -10.08 -14.77 3.30
CA GLU A 47 -10.17 -16.06 2.59
C GLU A 47 -8.80 -16.60 2.15
N GLY A 48 -7.83 -15.72 1.92
CA GLY A 48 -6.48 -16.11 1.54
C GLY A 48 -5.85 -16.80 2.74
N CYS A 49 -5.90 -18.12 2.79
CA CYS A 49 -5.54 -18.88 3.99
C CYS A 49 -4.22 -18.38 4.62
N PRO A 50 -4.24 -17.61 5.73
CA PRO A 50 -3.03 -17.02 6.31
C PRO A 50 -2.06 -18.09 6.82
N LYS A 51 -2.61 -19.30 7.05
CA LYS A 51 -1.88 -20.51 7.43
C LYS A 51 -1.07 -21.10 6.27
N VAL A 52 -1.44 -20.79 5.02
CA VAL A 52 -0.77 -21.29 3.80
C VAL A 52 0.24 -20.26 3.26
N PHE A 53 -0.12 -18.98 3.26
CA PHE A 53 0.74 -17.90 2.76
C PHE A 53 0.88 -16.77 3.80
N PRO A 54 2.10 -16.26 4.04
CA PRO A 54 2.27 -15.06 4.87
C PRO A 54 1.70 -13.88 4.10
N MET A 55 0.77 -13.17 4.71
CA MET A 55 0.14 -12.01 4.12
C MET A 55 0.35 -10.79 5.01
N ALA A 56 0.49 -9.63 4.38
CA ALA A 56 0.52 -8.34 5.05
C ALA A 56 -0.40 -7.39 4.29
N ALA A 57 -1.21 -6.63 5.03
CA ALA A 57 -2.04 -5.57 4.49
C ALA A 57 -1.43 -4.22 4.87
N LEU A 58 -1.17 -3.37 3.88
CA LEU A 58 -0.75 -1.99 4.09
C LEU A 58 -1.89 -1.06 3.65
N SER A 59 -2.22 -0.10 4.51
CA SER A 59 -3.28 0.88 4.27
C SER A 59 -2.80 2.25 4.73
N LYS A 60 -3.15 3.29 3.98
CA LYS A 60 -2.90 4.68 4.33
C LYS A 60 -4.22 5.43 4.37
N PHE A 61 -4.49 6.10 5.47
CA PHE A 61 -5.63 7.00 5.59
C PHE A 61 -5.31 8.29 4.86
N VAL A 62 -6.19 8.66 3.93
CA VAL A 62 -6.07 9.86 3.09
C VAL A 62 -7.42 10.57 3.05
N SER A 63 -7.39 11.88 2.90
CA SER A 63 -8.61 12.65 2.65
C SER A 63 -9.12 12.41 1.22
N GLU A 64 -10.37 12.74 0.94
CA GLU A 64 -10.92 12.67 -0.41
C GLU A 64 -10.22 13.68 -1.34
N GLY A 65 -10.01 13.32 -2.61
CA GLY A 65 -9.43 14.21 -3.63
C GLY A 65 -8.21 13.63 -4.34
N ASP A 66 -7.30 14.51 -4.75
CA ASP A 66 -6.04 14.14 -5.40
C ASP A 66 -5.03 13.63 -4.35
N ASN A 67 -4.82 12.31 -4.36
CA ASN A 67 -3.95 11.61 -3.43
C ASN A 67 -2.65 11.12 -4.11
N ILE A 68 -2.21 11.74 -5.22
CA ILE A 68 -0.99 11.34 -5.95
C ILE A 68 0.23 11.30 -5.03
N LEU A 69 0.47 12.37 -4.27
CA LEU A 69 1.63 12.44 -3.36
C LEU A 69 1.54 11.40 -2.24
N ASP A 70 0.34 11.11 -1.77
CA ASP A 70 0.15 10.11 -0.74
C ASP A 70 0.39 8.70 -1.24
N ALA A 71 0.03 8.41 -2.49
CA ALA A 71 0.34 7.17 -3.18
C ALA A 71 1.86 7.01 -3.41
N LEU A 72 2.56 8.07 -3.85
CA LEU A 72 4.02 8.03 -4.01
C LEU A 72 4.73 7.75 -2.69
N ARG A 73 4.35 8.44 -1.61
CA ARG A 73 4.89 8.18 -0.26
C ARG A 73 4.64 6.76 0.22
N LEU A 74 3.49 6.17 -0.13
CA LEU A 74 3.18 4.78 0.22
C LEU A 74 4.11 3.80 -0.50
N ILE A 75 4.43 4.08 -1.76
CA ILE A 75 5.36 3.28 -2.55
C ILE A 75 6.80 3.44 -2.03
N GLU A 76 7.22 4.65 -1.68
CA GLU A 76 8.53 4.90 -1.05
C GLU A 76 8.68 4.13 0.27
N TYR A 77 7.64 4.14 1.11
CA TYR A 77 7.62 3.33 2.32
C TYR A 77 7.72 1.83 2.02
N LEU A 78 6.94 1.35 1.05
CA LEU A 78 6.98 -0.04 0.60
C LEU A 78 8.38 -0.43 0.11
N ASP A 79 9.06 0.47 -0.61
CA ASP A 79 10.40 0.25 -1.12
C ASP A 79 11.45 0.21 -0.01
N VAL A 80 11.38 1.09 0.99
CA VAL A 80 12.21 1.01 2.21
C VAL A 80 12.06 -0.36 2.87
N CYS A 81 10.83 -0.88 2.93
CA CYS A 81 10.56 -2.16 3.56
C CYS A 81 11.06 -3.36 2.74
N LEU A 82 10.75 -3.38 1.45
CA LEU A 82 10.89 -4.57 0.61
C LEU A 82 12.09 -4.52 -0.34
N GLN A 83 12.75 -3.36 -0.48
CA GLN A 83 13.86 -3.11 -1.39
C GLN A 83 13.49 -3.53 -2.82
N ILE A 84 12.34 -3.05 -3.29
CA ILE A 84 11.71 -3.45 -4.56
C ILE A 84 12.47 -2.85 -5.73
N VAL A 85 12.84 -1.59 -5.59
CA VAL A 85 13.63 -0.87 -6.56
C VAL A 85 15.08 -1.23 -6.35
N LYS A 86 15.66 -1.88 -7.36
CA LYS A 86 17.10 -2.11 -7.39
C LYS A 86 17.78 -0.76 -7.59
N PRO A 87 18.83 -0.42 -6.81
CA PRO A 87 19.68 0.70 -7.17
C PRO A 87 20.22 0.44 -8.58
N SER A 88 19.95 1.32 -9.54
CA SER A 88 20.51 1.15 -10.88
C SER A 88 22.02 1.31 -10.76
N CYS A 89 22.74 0.24 -11.07
CA CYS A 89 24.19 0.22 -11.08
C CYS A 89 24.72 1.25 -12.11
N ASP A 90 25.74 2.00 -11.68
CA ASP A 90 26.83 2.62 -12.46
C ASP A 90 26.76 4.08 -12.93
N ASP A 91 25.73 4.88 -12.62
CA ASP A 91 25.81 6.34 -12.82
C ASP A 91 25.60 7.11 -11.50
N PRO A 92 26.66 7.69 -10.90
CA PRO A 92 26.54 8.54 -9.71
C PRO A 92 25.76 9.83 -9.96
N THR A 93 25.38 10.13 -11.20
CA THR A 93 24.55 11.28 -11.61
C THR A 93 23.08 10.93 -11.78
N ALA A 94 22.71 9.65 -11.79
CA ALA A 94 21.33 9.19 -11.92
C ALA A 94 20.56 9.43 -10.61
N SER A 95 20.08 10.66 -10.45
CA SER A 95 19.25 11.07 -9.34
C SER A 95 17.97 10.23 -9.26
N ALA A 96 17.72 9.71 -8.06
CA ALA A 96 16.44 9.34 -7.44
C ALA A 96 15.37 8.67 -8.34
N LEU A 97 15.12 7.38 -8.10
CA LEU A 97 13.82 6.70 -8.28
C LEU A 97 12.89 7.34 -9.33
N GLN A 98 13.04 6.96 -10.61
CA GLN A 98 12.16 7.46 -11.68
C GLN A 98 10.78 6.79 -11.63
N TRP A 99 9.94 7.21 -10.69
CA TRP A 99 8.53 6.83 -10.70
C TRP A 99 7.86 7.39 -11.96
N LYS A 100 7.32 6.50 -12.79
CA LYS A 100 6.60 6.88 -14.01
C LYS A 100 5.10 6.95 -13.73
N MET A 101 4.50 8.09 -14.07
CA MET A 101 3.05 8.26 -14.00
C MET A 101 2.34 7.25 -14.94
N PRO A 102 1.32 6.52 -14.46
CA PRO A 102 0.50 5.68 -15.33
C PRO A 102 -0.19 6.53 -16.41
N SER A 103 -0.35 5.99 -17.63
CA SER A 103 -1.01 6.71 -18.72
C SER A 103 -2.47 7.06 -18.44
N SER A 104 -3.13 6.29 -17.55
CA SER A 104 -4.48 6.58 -17.06
C SER A 104 -4.56 7.90 -16.29
N TRP A 105 -3.46 8.34 -15.66
CA TRP A 105 -3.45 9.56 -14.86
C TRP A 105 -3.48 10.85 -15.69
N ARG A 106 -3.16 10.76 -16.99
CA ARG A 106 -3.22 11.90 -17.91
C ARG A 106 -4.61 12.53 -17.98
N LEU A 107 -5.66 11.78 -17.65
CA LEU A 107 -7.05 12.21 -17.75
C LEU A 107 -7.71 12.42 -16.37
N LEU A 108 -6.93 12.52 -15.28
CA LEU A 108 -7.47 12.70 -13.92
C LEU A 108 -8.40 13.91 -13.80
N PHE A 109 -8.11 14.98 -14.53
CA PHE A 109 -8.90 16.22 -14.55
C PHE A 109 -9.76 16.33 -15.82
N GLY A 110 -10.03 15.21 -16.49
CA GLY A 110 -10.78 15.15 -17.75
C GLY A 110 -9.96 15.53 -18.99
N ARG A 111 -10.62 15.53 -20.15
CA ARG A 111 -10.09 16.04 -21.42
C ARG A 111 -10.53 17.51 -21.59
N GLY A 112 -10.00 18.41 -20.77
CA GLY A 112 -10.40 19.83 -20.77
C GLY A 112 -9.45 20.72 -21.56
N LEU A 113 -10.00 21.64 -22.35
CA LEU A 113 -9.31 22.69 -23.11
C LEU A 113 -8.10 23.27 -22.38
N THR A 114 -6.94 23.13 -23.02
CA THR A 114 -5.68 23.74 -22.63
C THR A 114 -5.84 25.23 -22.33
N ASN A 115 -5.58 25.66 -21.09
CA ASN A 115 -5.18 27.02 -20.72
C ASN A 115 -6.11 28.23 -21.04
N VAL A 116 -7.31 28.05 -21.61
CA VAL A 116 -8.17 29.21 -21.99
C VAL A 116 -8.99 29.76 -20.81
N ILE A 117 -9.17 29.01 -19.72
CA ILE A 117 -10.18 29.34 -18.68
C ILE A 117 -9.62 30.16 -17.49
N PHE A 118 -8.30 30.42 -17.43
CA PHE A 118 -7.68 31.16 -16.31
C PHE A 118 -7.14 32.56 -16.66
N MET A 119 -7.59 33.15 -17.78
CA MET A 119 -7.31 34.54 -18.12
C MET A 119 -8.54 35.42 -17.86
N GLN A 120 -8.82 35.74 -16.59
CA GLN A 120 -9.68 36.88 -16.22
C GLN A 120 -9.28 37.47 -14.87
#